data_AF-A0A6S7IHE2-F1
#
_entry.id   AF-A0A6S7IHE2-F1
#
_cell.length_a   1.000
_cell.length_b   1.000
_cell.length_c   1.000
_cell.angle_alpha   90.00
_cell.angle_beta   90.00
_cell.angle_gamma   90.00
#
_symmetry.space_group_name_H-M   'P 1'
#
loop_
_entity.id
_entity.type
_entity.pdbx_description
1 polymer ?
#
loop_
_entity_poly.entity_id
_entity_poly.type
_entity_poly.pdbx_seq_one_letter_code
_entity_poly.pdbx_strand_id
1 'polypeptide(L)'
;MKHLHGILLFLAFVNIEGKKFGSDEYAIILTHDYPKGGIGQITVENAPDETVYSLSAQASRLVKIDSHTGQLELLVDSAQVDDLKFEIIAKFQSQTERTKVNIRVLSLYYGNQFSSDAINAVRRSLEKDKKTPEGAASIFIPAGLDLLLQQVAAGDPVDGISEAEIIVERTIQLVHSIIIQKFEKYFGKGAVFAFLRTKELFSSAVITSLDKESTCIVSTTPVTCLKKSIYRRFDGKCSNRKQPVAGGTGTPLVRLLRAVYYDPDGLNDPVGFPNQPNPPTLPSPFEVSKDFIKDEVAGTTEDQELTPLMMQFGQFMDHDFTLSAEESGASQCLTIT
;
A
#
# COMPACT_ATOMS: atom_id res chain seq x y z
N MET A 1 49.00 -45.98 -18.75
CA MET A 1 48.79 -44.66 -19.37
C MET A 1 47.32 -44.25 -19.22
N LYS A 2 47.11 -43.21 -18.39
CA LYS A 2 46.08 -42.13 -18.47
C LYS A 2 44.64 -42.50 -18.05
N HIS A 3 44.26 -42.18 -16.80
CA HIS A 3 43.57 -40.95 -16.30
C HIS A 3 42.04 -41.19 -16.23
N LEU A 4 41.44 -41.44 -15.05
CA LEU A 4 41.01 -40.48 -14.01
C LEU A 4 40.23 -39.29 -14.58
N HIS A 5 38.95 -39.13 -14.21
CA HIS A 5 38.15 -37.91 -13.91
C HIS A 5 36.71 -38.39 -13.60
N GLY A 6 36.20 -38.27 -12.38
CA GLY A 6 35.47 -37.09 -11.88
C GLY A 6 33.97 -37.34 -12.08
N ILE A 7 33.13 -37.47 -11.05
CA ILE A 7 32.50 -36.34 -10.36
C ILE A 7 32.32 -36.71 -8.89
N LEU A 8 33.11 -36.08 -8.03
CA LEU A 8 32.83 -35.95 -6.60
C LEU A 8 31.79 -34.83 -6.50
N LEU A 9 30.60 -35.12 -5.98
CA LEU A 9 29.60 -34.11 -5.63
C LEU A 9 30.22 -33.20 -4.57
N PHE A 10 30.66 -32.00 -4.97
CA PHE A 10 30.97 -30.95 -4.00
C PHE A 10 29.65 -30.50 -3.39
N LEU A 11 29.33 -31.03 -2.20
CA LEU A 11 28.51 -30.29 -1.24
C LEU A 11 29.29 -29.01 -0.95
N ALA A 12 28.92 -27.92 -1.60
CA ALA A 12 29.37 -26.61 -1.18
C ALA A 12 28.86 -26.42 0.26
N PHE A 13 29.77 -26.52 1.22
CA PHE A 13 29.47 -26.14 2.60
C PHE A 13 29.20 -24.63 2.59
N VAL A 14 27.93 -24.25 2.48
CA VAL A 14 27.52 -22.86 2.58
C VAL A 14 27.67 -22.47 4.04
N ASN A 15 28.75 -21.76 4.38
CA ASN A 15 29.02 -21.33 5.74
C ASN A 15 28.36 -19.96 6.03
N ILE A 16 28.10 -19.64 7.30
CA ILE A 16 27.66 -18.29 7.71
C ILE A 16 28.84 -17.30 7.78
N GLU A 17 30.07 -17.75 7.65
CA GLU A 17 31.27 -16.92 7.79
C GLU A 17 31.27 -15.74 6.80
N GLY A 18 31.20 -14.52 7.35
CA GLY A 18 31.12 -13.29 6.57
C GLY A 18 29.70 -12.82 6.22
N LYS A 19 28.66 -13.63 6.49
CA LYS A 19 27.24 -13.22 6.40
C LYS A 19 26.81 -12.63 7.74
N LYS A 20 26.08 -11.51 7.71
CA LYS A 20 25.63 -10.80 8.92
C LYS A 20 24.17 -10.38 8.75
N PHE A 21 23.56 -9.99 9.87
CA PHE A 21 22.36 -9.18 9.81
C PHE A 21 22.67 -7.86 9.09
N GLY A 22 21.68 -7.30 8.41
CA GLY A 22 21.82 -6.00 7.74
C GLY A 22 22.09 -4.83 8.70
N SER A 23 21.80 -5.01 10.00
CA SER A 23 22.13 -4.06 11.08
C SER A 23 22.52 -4.77 12.37
N ASP A 24 23.40 -4.14 13.15
CA ASP A 24 23.78 -4.57 14.51
C ASP A 24 22.64 -4.37 15.52
N GLU A 25 21.74 -3.42 15.23
CA GLU A 25 20.60 -3.07 16.07
C GLU A 25 19.41 -2.64 15.23
N TYR A 26 18.25 -3.23 15.49
CA TYR A 26 16.97 -2.93 14.85
C TYR A 26 16.01 -2.27 15.82
N ALA A 27 15.10 -1.46 15.28
CA ALA A 27 13.97 -0.89 15.99
C ALA A 27 12.65 -1.34 15.37
N ILE A 28 11.73 -1.82 16.21
CA ILE A 28 10.35 -2.11 15.82
C ILE A 28 9.46 -1.07 16.50
N ILE A 29 8.84 -0.22 15.70
CA ILE A 29 8.00 0.89 16.15
C ILE A 29 6.54 0.50 15.98
N LEU A 30 5.81 0.45 17.09
CA LEU A 30 4.40 0.06 17.13
C LEU A 30 3.55 1.23 17.58
N THR A 31 2.29 1.24 17.16
CA THR A 31 1.27 2.11 17.75
C THR A 31 0.68 1.50 19.02
N HIS A 32 0.03 2.34 19.84
CA HIS A 32 -0.39 1.98 21.20
C HIS A 32 -1.27 0.71 21.27
N ASP A 33 -2.21 0.55 20.34
CA ASP A 33 -3.14 -0.58 20.26
C ASP A 33 -2.83 -1.49 19.06
N TYR A 34 -1.53 -1.70 18.78
CA TYR A 34 -1.12 -2.67 17.79
C TYR A 34 -1.41 -4.09 18.33
N PRO A 35 -2.20 -4.90 17.60
CA PRO A 35 -2.63 -6.19 18.08
C PRO A 35 -1.48 -7.20 18.09
N LYS A 36 -1.65 -8.31 18.82
CA LYS A 36 -0.80 -9.49 18.64
C LYS A 36 -0.78 -9.93 17.16
N GLY A 37 0.38 -10.33 16.66
CA GLY A 37 0.57 -10.67 15.25
C GLY A 37 1.97 -10.37 14.74
N GLY A 38 2.15 -10.45 13.42
CA GLY A 38 3.44 -10.33 12.76
C GLY A 38 4.06 -8.94 12.82
N ILE A 39 5.32 -8.85 13.24
CA ILE A 39 6.07 -7.59 13.39
C ILE A 39 7.35 -7.56 12.55
N GLY A 40 7.30 -8.20 11.38
CA GLY A 40 8.39 -8.19 10.39
C GLY A 40 9.28 -9.43 10.44
N GLN A 41 10.30 -9.44 9.60
CA GLN A 41 11.23 -10.54 9.42
C GLN A 41 12.66 -10.02 9.53
N ILE A 42 13.45 -10.60 10.42
CA ILE A 42 14.84 -10.20 10.66
C ILE A 42 15.73 -11.44 10.52
N THR A 43 16.54 -11.44 9.47
CA THR A 43 17.37 -12.59 9.06
C THR A 43 18.79 -12.17 8.75
N VAL A 44 19.68 -13.16 8.69
CA VAL A 44 21.04 -12.97 8.18
C VAL A 44 20.99 -12.92 6.66
N GLU A 45 21.72 -11.98 6.04
CA GLU A 45 21.71 -11.83 4.58
C GLU A 45 22.27 -13.08 3.89
N ASN A 46 21.52 -13.58 2.91
CA ASN A 46 21.84 -14.81 2.17
C ASN A 46 22.10 -16.02 3.10
N ALA A 47 21.38 -16.12 4.23
CA ALA A 47 21.51 -17.21 5.18
C ALA A 47 21.34 -18.59 4.47
N PRO A 48 22.16 -19.60 4.84
CA PRO A 48 21.93 -20.98 4.40
C PRO A 48 20.54 -21.50 4.83
N ASP A 49 19.94 -22.41 4.06
CA ASP A 49 18.60 -22.95 4.30
C ASP A 49 18.42 -23.60 5.70
N GLU A 50 19.48 -24.16 6.28
CA GLU A 50 19.43 -24.81 7.61
C GLU A 50 19.69 -23.83 8.76
N THR A 51 19.70 -22.52 8.51
CA THR A 51 19.92 -21.52 9.56
C THR A 51 18.73 -21.50 10.51
N VAL A 52 19.01 -21.68 11.81
CA VAL A 52 17.99 -21.69 12.86
C VAL A 52 18.01 -20.37 13.62
N TYR A 53 16.86 -19.71 13.66
CA TYR A 53 16.64 -18.47 14.40
C TYR A 53 16.05 -18.74 15.80
N SER A 54 16.49 -17.96 16.78
CA SER A 54 16.00 -18.03 18.15
C SER A 54 16.08 -16.68 18.85
N LEU A 55 15.30 -16.50 19.91
CA LEU A 55 15.30 -15.29 20.74
C LEU A 55 16.08 -15.51 22.04
N SER A 56 16.56 -14.43 22.64
CA SER A 56 17.00 -14.48 24.04
C SER A 56 15.84 -14.89 24.96
N ALA A 57 16.15 -15.67 26.01
CA ALA A 57 15.14 -16.34 26.86
C ALA A 57 14.11 -15.38 27.51
N GLN A 58 14.47 -14.12 27.70
CA GLN A 58 13.59 -13.09 28.26
C GLN A 58 12.45 -12.70 27.30
N ALA A 59 12.69 -12.74 25.98
CA ALA A 59 11.70 -12.34 24.98
C ALA A 59 10.72 -13.46 24.60
N SER A 60 11.09 -14.72 24.78
CA SER A 60 10.32 -15.89 24.32
C SER A 60 8.90 -16.01 24.92
N ARG A 61 8.56 -15.21 25.93
CA ARG A 61 7.21 -15.14 26.53
C ARG A 61 6.30 -14.08 25.87
N LEU A 62 6.88 -13.08 25.23
CA LEU A 62 6.17 -11.90 24.68
C LEU A 62 6.27 -11.85 23.16
N VAL A 63 7.36 -12.35 22.60
CA VAL A 63 7.66 -12.37 21.18
C VAL A 63 8.03 -13.80 20.80
N LYS A 64 7.58 -14.23 19.63
CA LYS A 64 7.94 -15.48 18.98
C LYS A 64 8.73 -15.16 17.72
N ILE A 65 9.70 -16.01 17.40
CA ILE A 65 10.37 -16.02 16.11
C ILE A 65 10.13 -17.39 15.46
N ASP A 66 9.78 -17.40 14.18
CA ASP A 66 9.83 -18.63 13.40
C ASP A 66 11.28 -19.05 13.21
N SER A 67 11.59 -20.29 13.57
CA SER A 67 12.96 -20.79 13.62
C SER A 67 13.61 -20.94 12.25
N HIS A 68 12.83 -20.97 11.16
CA HIS A 68 13.35 -21.18 9.81
C HIS A 68 13.26 -19.89 8.97
N THR A 69 12.16 -19.14 9.11
CA THR A 69 11.96 -17.93 8.32
C THR A 69 12.52 -16.67 9.00
N GLY A 70 12.74 -16.68 10.32
CA GLY A 70 13.15 -15.48 11.07
C GLY A 70 12.02 -14.45 11.21
N GLN A 71 10.77 -14.86 10.96
CA GLN A 71 9.59 -14.02 11.08
C GLN A 71 9.21 -13.83 12.54
N LEU A 72 8.99 -12.58 12.94
CA LEU A 72 8.67 -12.20 14.31
C LEU A 72 7.16 -12.02 14.48
N GLU A 73 6.66 -12.47 15.63
CA GLU A 73 5.26 -12.37 16.01
C GLU A 73 5.13 -11.95 17.48
N LEU A 74 4.29 -10.96 17.76
CA LEU A 74 3.88 -10.62 19.12
C LEU A 74 2.87 -11.65 19.63
N LEU A 75 3.12 -12.15 20.85
CA LEU A 75 2.21 -13.05 21.57
C LEU A 75 1.24 -12.29 22.48
N VAL A 76 1.52 -11.01 22.72
CA VAL A 76 0.77 -10.09 23.59
C VAL A 76 0.50 -8.78 22.85
N ASP A 77 -0.40 -7.97 23.36
CA ASP A 77 -0.66 -6.63 22.81
C ASP A 77 0.52 -5.69 23.05
N SER A 78 0.66 -4.67 22.18
CA SER A 78 1.85 -3.82 22.15
C SER A 78 2.13 -3.12 23.49
N ALA A 79 1.11 -2.75 24.28
CA ALA A 79 1.29 -2.13 25.60
C ALA A 79 2.20 -2.91 26.57
N GLN A 80 2.37 -4.22 26.40
CA GLN A 80 3.20 -5.07 27.26
C GLN A 80 4.65 -5.22 26.78
N VAL A 81 4.96 -4.73 25.58
CA VAL A 81 6.29 -4.84 24.95
C VAL A 81 6.95 -3.49 24.73
N ASP A 82 6.41 -2.42 25.29
CA ASP A 82 7.11 -1.14 25.28
C ASP A 82 8.44 -1.24 26.02
N ASP A 83 9.45 -0.57 25.46
CA ASP A 83 10.84 -0.66 25.89
C ASP A 83 11.48 -2.06 25.90
N LEU A 84 10.83 -3.08 25.31
CA LEU A 84 11.38 -4.43 25.27
C LEU A 84 12.66 -4.49 24.42
N LYS A 85 13.73 -5.02 25.01
CA LYS A 85 15.01 -5.25 24.34
C LYS A 85 15.36 -6.72 24.36
N PHE A 86 15.76 -7.25 23.21
CA PHE A 86 16.16 -8.64 23.10
C PHE A 86 17.17 -8.87 21.98
N GLU A 87 17.71 -10.08 21.91
CA GLU A 87 18.61 -10.48 20.86
C GLU A 87 17.96 -11.55 19.98
N ILE A 88 18.16 -11.43 18.68
CA ILE A 88 17.92 -12.50 17.73
C ILE A 88 19.26 -13.20 17.49
N ILE A 89 19.22 -14.53 17.57
CA ILE A 89 20.38 -15.39 17.43
C ILE A 89 20.14 -16.29 16.22
N ALA A 90 20.99 -16.17 15.21
CA ALA A 90 21.01 -17.05 14.04
C ALA A 90 22.15 -18.06 14.21
N LYS A 91 21.84 -19.36 14.08
CA LYS A 91 22.81 -20.45 14.20
C LYS A 91 22.82 -21.29 12.95
N PHE A 92 24.02 -21.57 12.45
CA PHE A 92 24.25 -22.55 11.40
C PHE A 92 25.51 -23.34 11.77
N GLN A 93 25.34 -24.66 11.92
CA GLN A 93 26.41 -25.54 12.41
C GLN A 93 27.02 -25.02 13.72
N SER A 94 28.33 -24.75 13.75
CA SER A 94 29.05 -24.24 14.92
C SER A 94 29.11 -22.71 14.99
N GLN A 95 28.57 -22.01 14.01
CA GLN A 95 28.62 -20.55 13.92
C GLN A 95 27.37 -19.91 14.50
N THR A 96 27.52 -18.71 15.05
CA THR A 96 26.43 -17.97 15.68
C THR A 96 26.61 -16.49 15.44
N GLU A 97 25.59 -15.86 14.86
CA GLU A 97 25.48 -14.42 14.67
C GLU A 97 24.36 -13.87 15.54
N ARG A 98 24.50 -12.61 15.98
CA ARG A 98 23.53 -11.94 16.86
C ARG A 98 23.23 -10.53 16.40
N THR A 99 21.99 -10.09 16.58
CA THR A 99 21.59 -8.69 16.44
C THR A 99 20.64 -8.30 17.57
N LYS A 100 20.64 -7.02 17.93
CA LYS A 100 19.76 -6.47 18.96
C LYS A 100 18.47 -5.97 18.34
N VAL A 101 17.36 -6.14 19.05
CA VAL A 101 16.06 -5.60 18.66
C VAL A 101 15.47 -4.81 19.81
N ASN A 102 15.02 -3.60 19.53
CA ASN A 102 14.31 -2.73 20.46
C ASN A 102 12.89 -2.52 19.97
N ILE A 103 11.91 -2.90 20.77
CA ILE A 103 10.52 -2.54 20.53
C ILE A 103 10.23 -1.21 21.23
N ARG A 104 9.55 -0.31 20.53
CA ARG A 104 9.05 0.96 21.05
C ARG A 104 7.60 1.12 20.68
N VAL A 105 6.78 1.43 21.66
CA VAL A 105 5.35 1.68 21.47
C VAL A 105 5.13 3.18 21.55
N LEU A 106 4.65 3.76 20.47
CA LEU A 106 4.31 5.18 20.42
C LEU A 106 3.09 5.43 21.29
N SER A 107 3.10 6.55 22.00
CA SER A 107 1.94 7.05 22.72
C SER A 107 0.75 7.27 21.77
N LEU A 108 -0.47 7.18 22.29
CA LEU A 108 -1.66 7.56 21.53
C LEU A 108 -1.50 8.95 20.92
N TYR A 109 -1.88 9.05 19.65
CA TYR A 109 -1.88 10.28 18.87
C TYR A 109 -0.50 10.92 18.66
N TYR A 110 0.57 10.12 18.70
CA TYR A 110 1.94 10.60 18.50
C TYR A 110 2.14 11.35 17.17
N GLY A 111 1.31 11.09 16.15
CA GLY A 111 1.36 11.77 14.85
C GLY A 111 0.77 13.18 14.84
N ASN A 112 -0.05 13.54 15.82
CA ASN A 112 -0.66 14.87 15.92
C ASN A 112 0.39 15.99 15.85
N GLN A 113 1.55 15.77 16.49
CA GLN A 113 2.62 16.76 16.55
C GLN A 113 3.26 17.08 15.18
N PHE A 114 3.09 16.20 14.18
CA PHE A 114 3.64 16.38 12.84
C PHE A 114 2.57 16.80 11.82
N SER A 115 1.29 16.74 12.19
CA SER A 115 0.18 16.82 11.24
C SER A 115 0.08 18.18 10.56
N SER A 116 0.16 19.28 11.33
CA SER A 116 0.08 20.64 10.78
C SER A 116 1.20 20.93 9.78
N ASP A 117 2.43 20.54 10.11
CA ASP A 117 3.59 20.77 9.24
C ASP A 117 3.51 19.92 7.97
N ALA A 118 3.05 18.67 8.09
CA ALA A 118 2.84 17.77 6.97
C ALA A 118 1.77 18.31 6.01
N ILE A 119 0.60 18.75 6.52
CA ILE A 119 -0.47 19.36 5.72
C ILE A 119 0.09 20.56 4.91
N ASN A 120 0.82 21.45 5.58
CA ASN A 120 1.39 22.64 4.93
C ASN A 120 2.48 22.29 3.90
N ALA A 121 3.24 21.22 4.12
CA ALA A 121 4.23 20.73 3.16
C ALA A 121 3.56 20.15 1.91
N VAL A 122 2.54 19.30 2.07
CA VAL A 122 1.79 18.71 0.96
C VAL A 122 1.12 19.79 0.11
N ARG A 123 0.47 20.78 0.75
CA ARG A 123 -0.16 21.91 0.04
C ARG A 123 0.82 22.65 -0.87
N ARG A 124 2.00 22.98 -0.34
CA ARG A 124 3.06 23.66 -1.09
C ARG A 124 3.57 22.82 -2.27
N SER A 125 3.61 21.50 -2.12
CA SER A 125 3.98 20.59 -3.22
C SER A 125 2.94 20.65 -4.35
N LEU A 126 1.66 20.54 -4.02
CA LEU A 126 0.58 20.56 -5.01
C LEU A 126 0.47 21.92 -5.73
N GLU A 127 0.67 23.03 -5.02
CA GLU A 127 0.73 24.37 -5.64
C GLU A 127 1.91 24.53 -6.61
N LYS A 128 3.01 23.81 -6.38
CA LYS A 128 4.18 23.82 -7.26
C LYS A 128 3.92 22.98 -8.51
N ASP A 129 3.27 21.84 -8.37
CA ASP A 129 2.92 20.96 -9.50
C ASP A 129 1.96 21.65 -10.48
N LYS A 130 1.00 22.44 -9.96
CA LYS A 130 0.08 23.29 -10.76
C LYS A 130 0.78 24.42 -11.55
N LYS A 131 2.04 24.75 -11.24
CA LYS A 131 2.84 25.80 -11.95
C LYS A 131 3.72 25.24 -13.06
N THR A 132 3.73 23.93 -13.29
CA THR A 132 4.46 23.31 -14.39
C THR A 132 3.75 23.66 -15.71
N PRO A 133 4.44 24.13 -16.77
CA PRO A 133 3.75 24.65 -17.95
C PRO A 133 2.96 23.55 -18.67
N GLU A 134 1.65 23.74 -18.80
CA GLU A 134 0.82 23.14 -19.86
C GLU A 134 1.38 23.58 -21.22
N GLY A 135 2.44 22.93 -21.70
CA GLY A 135 3.24 23.48 -22.79
C GLY A 135 3.95 22.48 -23.69
N ALA A 136 3.66 21.18 -23.56
CA ALA A 136 4.02 20.23 -24.60
C ALA A 136 2.71 19.79 -25.27
N ALA A 137 2.43 20.36 -26.44
CA ALA A 137 1.40 19.83 -27.33
C ALA A 137 1.74 18.36 -27.60
N SER A 138 1.06 17.46 -26.89
CA SER A 138 1.24 16.02 -27.04
C SER A 138 0.83 15.66 -28.45
N ILE A 139 1.76 15.10 -29.21
CA ILE A 139 1.48 14.42 -30.47
C ILE A 139 0.29 13.49 -30.22
N PHE A 140 -0.77 13.61 -31.03
CA PHE A 140 -1.96 12.75 -30.94
C PHE A 140 -1.56 11.32 -31.34
N ILE A 141 -1.16 10.53 -30.36
CA ILE A 141 -0.97 9.07 -30.48
C ILE A 141 -2.22 8.42 -29.87
N PRO A 142 -2.72 7.28 -30.38
CA PRO A 142 -3.94 6.65 -29.84
C PRO A 142 -3.90 6.41 -28.33
N ALA A 143 -2.75 6.03 -27.78
CA ALA A 143 -2.55 5.91 -26.33
C ALA A 143 -2.67 7.26 -25.58
N GLY A 144 -2.25 8.36 -26.20
CA GLY A 144 -2.41 9.71 -25.63
C GLY A 144 -3.85 10.21 -25.67
N LEU A 145 -4.64 9.81 -26.69
CA LEU A 145 -6.08 10.08 -26.73
C LEU A 145 -6.81 9.27 -25.66
N ASP A 146 -6.46 7.99 -25.49
CA ASP A 146 -7.05 7.13 -24.47
C ASP A 146 -6.78 7.69 -23.07
N LEU A 147 -5.54 8.12 -22.79
CA LEU A 147 -5.19 8.80 -21.55
C LEU A 147 -6.01 10.10 -21.34
N LEU A 148 -6.21 10.87 -22.40
CA LEU A 148 -6.96 12.13 -22.35
C LEU A 148 -8.47 11.92 -22.19
N LEU A 149 -9.01 10.80 -22.66
CA LEU A 149 -10.40 10.39 -22.45
C LEU A 149 -10.62 9.77 -21.06
N GLN A 150 -9.58 9.20 -20.46
CA GLN A 150 -9.61 8.64 -19.10
C GLN A 150 -9.37 9.70 -18.00
N GLN A 151 -8.86 10.87 -18.38
CA GLN A 151 -8.69 12.00 -17.45
C GLN A 151 -10.03 12.64 -17.10
N VAL A 152 -10.21 12.90 -15.81
CA VAL A 152 -11.34 13.68 -15.33
C VAL A 152 -11.18 15.12 -15.84
N ALA A 153 -12.23 15.64 -16.47
CA ALA A 153 -12.21 17.01 -16.98
C ALA A 153 -12.04 18.02 -15.83
N ALA A 154 -11.17 19.01 -16.02
CA ALA A 154 -10.97 20.08 -15.04
C ALA A 154 -12.31 20.78 -14.69
N GLY A 155 -12.62 20.84 -13.40
CA GLY A 155 -13.89 21.40 -12.90
C GLY A 155 -15.04 20.40 -12.77
N ASP A 156 -14.83 19.12 -13.11
CA ASP A 156 -15.73 18.04 -12.71
C ASP A 156 -15.70 17.85 -11.18
N PRO A 157 -16.85 17.65 -10.51
CA PRO A 157 -16.87 17.33 -9.08
C PRO A 157 -15.98 16.14 -8.66
N VAL A 158 -15.71 15.18 -9.55
CA VAL A 158 -14.81 14.04 -9.31
C VAL A 158 -13.36 14.49 -9.15
N ASP A 159 -12.93 15.50 -9.91
CA ASP A 159 -11.56 16.04 -9.87
C ASP A 159 -11.26 16.62 -8.47
N GLY A 160 -12.20 17.38 -7.92
CA GLY A 160 -12.10 17.90 -6.55
C GLY A 160 -12.07 16.82 -5.46
N ILE A 161 -12.73 15.67 -5.69
CA ILE A 161 -12.69 14.53 -4.76
C ILE A 161 -11.33 13.82 -4.85
N SER A 162 -10.76 13.67 -6.04
CA SER A 162 -9.42 13.07 -6.20
C SER A 162 -8.33 13.94 -5.59
N GLU A 163 -8.35 15.27 -5.81
CA GLU A 163 -7.40 16.18 -5.17
C GLU A 163 -7.49 16.13 -3.63
N ALA A 164 -8.70 15.97 -3.10
CA ALA A 164 -8.96 15.83 -1.68
C ALA A 164 -8.27 14.62 -1.06
N GLU A 165 -8.48 13.46 -1.69
CA GLU A 165 -7.94 12.18 -1.26
C GLU A 165 -6.41 12.20 -1.26
N ILE A 166 -5.81 12.77 -2.31
CA ILE A 166 -4.35 12.95 -2.43
C ILE A 166 -3.79 13.73 -1.24
N ILE A 167 -4.47 14.80 -0.79
CA ILE A 167 -3.99 15.60 0.35
C ILE A 167 -3.97 14.76 1.63
N VAL A 168 -5.04 14.00 1.90
CA VAL A 168 -5.13 13.16 3.10
C VAL A 168 -4.06 12.08 3.09
N GLU A 169 -3.99 11.33 1.99
CA GLU A 169 -3.08 10.20 1.87
C GLU A 169 -1.61 10.64 1.94
N ARG A 170 -1.21 11.64 1.14
CA ARG A 170 0.17 12.15 1.17
C ARG A 170 0.53 12.73 2.52
N THR A 171 -0.42 13.32 3.24
CA THR A 171 -0.18 13.83 4.60
C THR A 171 0.10 12.69 5.57
N ILE A 172 -0.70 11.62 5.56
CA ILE A 172 -0.50 10.44 6.41
C ILE A 172 0.86 9.80 6.08
N GLN A 173 1.16 9.58 4.80
CA GLN A 173 2.44 9.02 4.35
C GLN A 173 3.64 9.88 4.75
N LEU A 174 3.51 11.21 4.68
CA LEU A 174 4.57 12.13 5.11
C LEU A 174 4.80 12.06 6.62
N VAL A 175 3.73 11.99 7.43
CA VAL A 175 3.87 11.81 8.88
C VAL A 175 4.54 10.46 9.20
N HIS A 176 4.14 9.38 8.53
CA HIS A 176 4.80 8.07 8.68
C HIS A 176 6.30 8.18 8.37
N SER A 177 6.64 8.83 7.25
CA SER A 177 8.02 9.06 6.82
C SER A 177 8.83 9.88 7.83
N ILE A 178 8.26 10.95 8.39
CA ILE A 178 8.90 11.77 9.43
C ILE A 178 9.21 10.93 10.67
N ILE A 179 8.27 10.09 11.09
CA ILE A 179 8.45 9.21 12.25
C ILE A 179 9.57 8.21 11.98
N ILE A 180 9.51 7.50 10.85
CA ILE A 180 10.52 6.50 10.46
C ILE A 180 11.92 7.14 10.41
N GLN A 181 12.07 8.26 9.69
CA GLN A 181 13.35 8.97 9.55
C GLN A 181 13.92 9.42 10.91
N LYS A 182 13.06 9.82 11.85
CA LYS A 182 13.49 10.19 13.20
C LYS A 182 14.16 9.01 13.92
N PHE A 183 13.64 7.79 13.76
CA PHE A 183 14.23 6.58 14.34
C PHE A 183 15.44 6.09 13.54
N GLU A 184 15.40 6.16 12.21
CA GLU A 184 16.53 5.76 11.35
C GLU A 184 17.80 6.58 11.63
N LYS A 185 17.65 7.82 12.12
CA LYS A 185 18.81 8.62 12.57
C LYS A 185 19.60 7.96 13.71
N TYR A 186 18.96 7.13 14.53
CA TYR A 186 19.58 6.43 15.65
C TYR A 186 19.99 5.00 15.31
N PHE A 187 19.17 4.28 14.54
CA PHE A 187 19.36 2.85 14.25
C PHE A 187 19.99 2.56 12.88
N GLY A 188 20.05 3.56 11.99
CA GLY A 188 20.46 3.38 10.60
C GLY A 188 19.27 3.19 9.65
N LYS A 189 19.49 3.49 8.36
CA LYS A 189 18.49 3.29 7.31
C LYS A 189 18.24 1.80 7.09
N GLY A 190 16.97 1.41 6.94
CA GLY A 190 16.59 0.01 6.73
C GLY A 190 16.65 -0.88 7.99
N ALA A 191 17.01 -0.31 9.15
CA ALA A 191 17.00 -1.00 10.44
C ALA A 191 15.72 -0.74 11.27
N VAL A 192 14.77 0.03 10.73
CA VAL A 192 13.53 0.42 11.41
C VAL A 192 12.33 -0.21 10.71
N PHE A 193 11.60 -1.05 11.44
CA PHE A 193 10.32 -1.59 11.03
C PHE A 193 9.21 -0.83 11.76
N ALA A 194 8.33 -0.15 11.03
CA ALA A 194 7.29 0.67 11.63
C ALA A 194 5.89 0.18 11.25
N PHE A 195 5.08 -0.11 12.26
CA PHE A 195 3.69 -0.56 12.14
C PHE A 195 2.75 0.50 12.71
N LEU A 196 2.50 1.52 11.88
CA LEU A 196 1.80 2.74 12.26
C LEU A 196 0.34 2.68 11.82
N ARG A 197 -0.56 2.54 12.79
CA ARG A 197 -2.01 2.59 12.59
C ARG A 197 -2.50 4.03 12.59
N THR A 198 -3.11 4.48 11.50
CA THR A 198 -3.66 5.83 11.33
C THR A 198 -4.61 6.22 12.46
N LYS A 199 -5.49 5.30 12.89
CA LYS A 199 -6.48 5.57 13.95
C LYS A 199 -5.86 5.81 15.33
N GLU A 200 -4.72 5.17 15.58
CA GLU A 200 -3.97 5.35 16.83
C GLU A 200 -2.98 6.51 16.74
N LEU A 201 -2.51 6.79 15.53
CA LEU A 201 -1.52 7.82 15.28
C LEU A 201 -2.11 9.23 15.29
N PHE A 202 -3.39 9.39 14.94
CA PHE A 202 -4.07 10.67 14.88
C PHE A 202 -5.34 10.69 15.72
N SER A 203 -5.50 11.76 16.50
CA SER A 203 -6.76 12.00 17.21
C SER A 203 -7.90 12.34 16.24
N SER A 204 -9.15 12.12 16.66
CA SER A 204 -10.34 12.49 15.85
C SER A 204 -10.35 13.97 15.45
N ALA A 205 -9.77 14.86 16.25
CA ALA A 205 -9.66 16.28 15.91
C ALA A 205 -8.74 16.52 14.71
N VAL A 206 -7.63 15.79 14.62
CA VAL A 206 -6.71 15.85 13.47
C VAL A 206 -7.34 15.19 12.25
N ILE A 207 -7.95 14.02 12.39
CA ILE A 207 -8.68 13.37 11.28
C ILE A 207 -9.75 14.30 10.73
N THR A 208 -10.57 14.93 11.59
CA THR A 208 -11.57 15.93 11.17
C THR A 208 -10.94 17.14 10.49
N SER A 209 -9.72 17.51 10.88
CA SER A 209 -9.00 18.62 10.24
C SER A 209 -8.48 18.21 8.87
N LEU A 210 -7.97 16.99 8.72
CA LEU A 210 -7.59 16.41 7.42
C LEU A 210 -8.81 16.30 6.49
N ASP A 211 -9.95 15.85 7.00
CA ASP A 211 -11.20 15.80 6.24
C ASP A 211 -11.63 17.20 5.76
N LYS A 212 -11.48 18.22 6.61
CA LYS A 212 -11.74 19.62 6.21
C LYS A 212 -10.75 20.14 5.18
N GLU A 213 -9.46 19.87 5.36
CA GLU A 213 -8.39 20.31 4.46
C GLU A 213 -8.46 19.63 3.10
N SER A 214 -8.89 18.37 3.08
CA SER A 214 -9.11 17.64 1.85
C SER A 214 -10.19 18.30 0.99
N THR A 215 -11.12 19.08 1.56
CA THR A 215 -12.35 19.45 0.84
C THR A 215 -13.08 18.22 0.29
N CYS A 216 -12.90 17.04 0.93
CA CYS A 216 -13.67 15.82 0.71
C CYS A 216 -15.10 16.06 1.20
N ILE A 217 -15.76 16.93 0.46
CA ILE A 217 -17.15 17.21 0.54
C ILE A 217 -17.73 16.19 -0.44
N VAL A 218 -18.10 15.01 0.06
CA VAL A 218 -19.25 14.31 -0.55
C VAL A 218 -20.35 15.35 -0.59
N SER A 219 -20.55 16.01 -1.74
CA SER A 219 -21.22 17.30 -1.89
C SER A 219 -22.31 17.50 -0.82
N THR A 220 -21.96 18.16 0.29
CA THR A 220 -22.86 18.41 1.42
C THR A 220 -23.83 19.52 1.05
N THR A 221 -23.58 20.17 -0.10
CA THR A 221 -24.51 21.00 -0.83
C THR A 221 -25.78 20.19 -1.08
N PRO A 222 -26.91 20.56 -0.43
CA PRO A 222 -28.15 19.81 -0.57
C PRO A 222 -28.57 19.76 -2.04
N VAL A 223 -28.65 18.56 -2.61
CA VAL A 223 -29.14 18.38 -3.97
C VAL A 223 -30.62 18.74 -4.01
N THR A 224 -30.92 19.89 -4.60
CA THR A 224 -32.30 20.34 -4.77
C THR A 224 -32.91 19.71 -6.02
N CYS A 225 -34.00 18.97 -5.84
CA CYS A 225 -34.70 18.31 -6.93
C CYS A 225 -35.89 19.12 -7.43
N LEU A 226 -35.96 19.34 -8.75
CA LEU A 226 -37.10 19.96 -9.40
C LEU A 226 -38.31 19.03 -9.34
N LYS A 227 -39.37 19.46 -8.62
CA LYS A 227 -40.57 18.63 -8.35
C LYS A 227 -41.30 18.12 -9.59
N LYS A 228 -41.20 18.84 -10.72
CA LYS A 228 -41.92 18.58 -11.97
C LYS A 228 -40.98 18.42 -13.19
N SER A 229 -39.72 18.06 -12.98
CA SER A 229 -38.85 17.74 -14.14
C SER A 229 -39.39 16.51 -14.87
N ILE A 230 -39.47 16.60 -16.19
CA ILE A 230 -39.81 15.48 -17.08
C ILE A 230 -38.56 14.85 -17.72
N TYR A 231 -37.40 15.48 -17.55
CA TYR A 231 -36.11 15.01 -18.08
C TYR A 231 -35.19 14.57 -16.95
N ARG A 232 -34.29 13.64 -17.28
CA ARG A 232 -33.18 13.24 -16.41
C ARG A 232 -32.19 14.39 -16.31
N ARG A 233 -31.56 14.54 -15.15
CA ARG A 233 -30.39 15.41 -15.01
C ARG A 233 -29.19 14.73 -15.65
N PHE A 234 -28.28 15.52 -16.22
CA PHE A 234 -27.04 15.03 -16.79
C PHE A 234 -26.15 14.30 -15.76
N ASP A 235 -26.18 14.72 -14.50
CA ASP A 235 -25.41 14.12 -13.41
C ASP A 235 -26.10 12.90 -12.76
N GLY A 236 -27.20 12.41 -13.33
CA GLY A 236 -27.96 11.26 -12.79
C GLY A 236 -28.71 11.51 -11.48
N LYS A 237 -28.45 12.64 -10.79
CA LYS A 237 -29.04 12.98 -9.50
C LYS A 237 -30.55 13.23 -9.62
N CYS A 238 -31.26 13.16 -8.49
CA CYS A 238 -32.71 13.29 -8.37
C CYS A 238 -33.55 12.21 -9.07
N SER A 239 -32.93 11.18 -9.66
CA SER A 239 -33.65 9.99 -10.14
C SER A 239 -34.41 9.31 -9.00
N ASN A 240 -33.78 9.22 -7.83
CA ASN A 240 -34.42 8.80 -6.58
C ASN A 240 -34.77 10.01 -5.70
N ARG A 241 -36.06 10.24 -5.45
CA ARG A 241 -36.53 11.41 -4.66
C ARG A 241 -36.28 11.30 -3.15
N LYS A 242 -36.12 10.07 -2.63
CA LYS A 242 -35.81 9.83 -1.21
C LYS A 242 -34.31 9.95 -0.96
N GLN A 243 -33.49 9.57 -1.95
CA GLN A 243 -32.04 9.66 -1.92
C GLN A 243 -31.54 10.38 -3.19
N PRO A 244 -31.57 11.72 -3.22
CA PRO A 244 -31.26 12.50 -4.42
C PRO A 244 -29.91 12.24 -5.07
N VAL A 245 -28.93 11.73 -4.34
CA VAL A 245 -27.58 11.44 -4.86
C VAL A 245 -27.39 10.01 -5.36
N ALA A 246 -28.32 9.09 -5.05
CA ALA A 246 -28.14 7.67 -5.34
C ALA A 246 -28.06 7.42 -6.87
N GLY A 247 -26.96 6.83 -7.31
CA GLY A 247 -26.67 6.55 -8.72
C GLY A 247 -26.31 7.79 -9.55
N GLY A 248 -26.02 8.93 -8.91
CA GLY A 248 -25.49 10.11 -9.59
C GLY A 248 -23.97 10.03 -9.76
N THR A 249 -23.44 10.82 -10.71
CA THR A 249 -22.00 10.93 -10.94
C THR A 249 -21.28 11.55 -9.73
N GLY A 250 -19.99 11.22 -9.58
CA GLY A 250 -19.18 11.68 -8.44
C GLY A 250 -19.63 11.13 -7.10
N THR A 251 -20.23 9.94 -7.10
CA THR A 251 -20.56 9.19 -5.88
C THR A 251 -19.74 7.91 -5.81
N PRO A 252 -19.35 7.46 -4.61
CA PRO A 252 -18.54 6.24 -4.46
C PRO A 252 -19.32 5.01 -4.91
N LEU A 253 -18.61 4.02 -5.47
CA LEU A 253 -19.18 2.72 -5.80
C LEU A 253 -19.75 2.05 -4.54
N VAL A 254 -20.93 1.46 -4.68
CA VAL A 254 -21.59 0.75 -3.57
C VAL A 254 -20.82 -0.53 -3.28
N ARG A 255 -20.38 -0.67 -2.04
CA ARG A 255 -19.76 -1.91 -1.55
C ARG A 255 -20.82 -2.93 -1.18
N LEU A 256 -20.96 -3.99 -1.99
CA LEU A 256 -21.83 -5.14 -1.67
C LEU A 256 -21.25 -6.01 -0.54
N LEU A 257 -19.91 -6.06 -0.44
CA LEU A 257 -19.17 -6.72 0.62
C LEU A 257 -18.18 -5.73 1.24
N ARG A 258 -17.74 -6.02 2.47
CA ARG A 258 -16.71 -5.22 3.13
C ARG A 258 -15.43 -5.23 2.29
N ALA A 259 -14.80 -4.07 2.17
CA ALA A 259 -13.49 -3.95 1.54
C ALA A 259 -12.44 -4.81 2.28
N VAL A 260 -11.49 -5.36 1.53
CA VAL A 260 -10.37 -6.11 2.08
C VAL A 260 -9.09 -5.40 1.68
N TYR A 261 -8.42 -4.81 2.67
CA TYR A 261 -7.11 -4.19 2.56
C TYR A 261 -6.18 -4.87 3.57
N TYR A 262 -4.88 -4.77 3.32
CA TYR A 262 -3.87 -5.46 4.12
C TYR A 262 -3.26 -4.58 5.20
N ASP A 263 -3.37 -3.25 5.09
CA ASP A 263 -2.88 -2.38 6.15
C ASP A 263 -3.57 -2.73 7.48
N PRO A 264 -2.90 -2.51 8.62
CA PRO A 264 -3.45 -2.90 9.92
C PRO A 264 -4.81 -2.26 10.27
N ASP A 265 -5.19 -1.16 9.61
CA ASP A 265 -6.48 -0.51 9.80
C ASP A 265 -7.56 -0.97 8.80
N GLY A 266 -7.15 -1.74 7.78
CA GLY A 266 -7.99 -2.24 6.69
C GLY A 266 -8.59 -1.10 5.87
N LEU A 267 -7.78 -0.08 5.56
CA LEU A 267 -8.22 1.16 4.92
C LEU A 267 -7.86 1.23 3.44
N ASN A 268 -6.58 1.11 3.09
CA ASN A 268 -6.06 1.59 1.81
C ASN A 268 -5.04 0.65 1.14
N ASP A 269 -4.18 -0.05 1.89
CA ASP A 269 -3.08 -0.78 1.25
C ASP A 269 -3.62 -2.05 0.57
N PRO A 270 -3.50 -2.19 -0.77
CA PRO A 270 -3.94 -3.40 -1.45
C PRO A 270 -3.09 -4.58 -1.01
N VAL A 271 -3.63 -5.80 -1.10
CA VAL A 271 -2.86 -7.00 -0.76
C VAL A 271 -1.69 -7.16 -1.74
N GLY A 272 -0.48 -7.35 -1.22
CA GLY A 272 0.75 -7.41 -2.02
C GLY A 272 1.46 -6.06 -2.20
N PHE A 273 1.01 -5.00 -1.52
CA PHE A 273 1.74 -3.73 -1.47
C PHE A 273 3.13 -3.93 -0.84
N PRO A 274 4.16 -3.15 -1.25
CA PRO A 274 5.51 -3.29 -0.68
C PRO A 274 5.55 -3.13 0.85
N ASN A 275 6.49 -3.83 1.50
CA ASN A 275 6.78 -3.73 2.94
C ASN A 275 5.66 -4.15 3.90
N GLN A 276 4.69 -4.92 3.42
CA GLN A 276 3.66 -5.53 4.26
C GLN A 276 4.26 -6.58 5.22
N PRO A 277 3.88 -6.60 6.52
CA PRO A 277 4.30 -7.66 7.43
C PRO A 277 3.56 -8.96 7.11
N ASN A 278 4.26 -10.06 6.87
CA ASN A 278 3.67 -11.39 6.63
C ASN A 278 2.66 -11.45 5.47
N PRO A 279 2.94 -10.82 4.31
CA PRO A 279 1.96 -10.72 3.25
C PRO A 279 1.59 -12.12 2.75
N PRO A 280 0.32 -12.36 2.37
CA PRO A 280 -0.04 -13.61 1.73
C PRO A 280 0.78 -13.76 0.45
N THR A 281 1.23 -14.99 0.18
CA THR A 281 1.90 -15.30 -1.08
C THR A 281 0.88 -15.22 -2.21
N LEU A 282 0.82 -14.06 -2.85
CA LEU A 282 0.06 -13.86 -4.07
C LEU A 282 1.02 -13.90 -5.26
N PRO A 283 0.69 -14.62 -6.34
CA PRO A 283 1.46 -14.54 -7.58
C PRO A 283 1.40 -13.12 -8.12
N SER A 284 2.46 -12.67 -8.79
CA SER A 284 2.40 -11.36 -9.43
C SER A 284 1.31 -11.38 -10.52
N PRO A 285 0.57 -10.27 -10.74
CA PRO A 285 -0.41 -10.19 -11.82
C PRO A 285 0.20 -10.53 -13.20
N PHE A 286 1.49 -10.24 -13.38
CA PHE A 286 2.25 -10.61 -14.58
C PHE A 286 2.43 -12.12 -14.74
N GLU A 287 2.84 -12.83 -13.68
CA GLU A 287 2.96 -14.30 -13.70
C GLU A 287 1.61 -14.96 -13.99
N VAL A 288 0.53 -14.49 -13.35
CA VAL A 288 -0.82 -15.00 -13.63
C VAL A 288 -1.18 -14.81 -15.10
N SER A 289 -0.94 -13.61 -15.64
CA SER A 289 -1.23 -13.31 -17.05
C SER A 289 -0.39 -14.15 -18.01
N LYS A 290 0.90 -14.31 -17.71
CA LYS A 290 1.85 -15.06 -18.53
C LYS A 290 1.51 -16.55 -18.53
N ASP A 291 1.28 -17.13 -17.36
CA ASP A 291 1.18 -18.58 -17.19
C ASP A 291 -0.23 -19.13 -17.45
N PHE A 292 -1.28 -18.28 -17.39
CA PHE A 292 -2.67 -18.72 -17.55
C PHE A 292 -3.45 -18.01 -18.66
N ILE A 293 -3.19 -16.73 -18.95
CA ILE A 293 -4.03 -15.94 -19.88
C ILE A 293 -3.43 -15.93 -21.29
N LYS A 294 -2.11 -15.81 -21.42
CA LYS A 294 -1.44 -15.59 -22.70
C LYS A 294 -1.68 -16.72 -23.70
N ASP A 295 -1.57 -17.96 -23.25
CA ASP A 295 -1.69 -19.14 -24.11
C ASP A 295 -3.15 -19.39 -24.53
N GLU A 296 -4.11 -19.10 -23.64
CA GLU A 296 -5.56 -19.12 -23.94
C GLU A 296 -5.92 -18.14 -25.07
N VAL A 297 -5.39 -16.90 -25.00
CA VAL A 297 -5.62 -15.88 -26.04
C VAL A 297 -4.95 -16.26 -27.37
N ALA A 298 -3.75 -16.86 -27.33
CA ALA A 298 -3.04 -17.27 -28.54
C ALA A 298 -3.72 -18.42 -29.29
N GLY A 299 -4.51 -19.25 -28.58
CA GLY A 299 -5.25 -20.38 -29.13
C GLY A 299 -6.70 -20.10 -29.50
N THR A 300 -7.22 -18.88 -29.26
CA THR A 300 -8.64 -18.58 -29.45
C THR A 300 -9.00 -18.46 -30.94
N THR A 301 -10.09 -19.11 -31.33
CA THR A 301 -10.69 -18.98 -32.67
C THR A 301 -11.91 -18.06 -32.63
N GLU A 302 -12.34 -17.57 -33.80
CA GLU A 302 -13.56 -16.77 -33.92
C GLU A 302 -14.79 -17.50 -33.36
N ASP A 303 -15.56 -16.79 -32.55
CA ASP A 303 -16.86 -17.25 -32.08
C ASP A 303 -17.84 -17.32 -33.27
N GLN A 304 -18.43 -18.49 -33.49
CA GLN A 304 -19.31 -18.75 -34.63
C GLN A 304 -20.75 -18.25 -34.42
N GLU A 305 -21.13 -17.95 -33.18
CA GLU A 305 -22.48 -17.52 -32.80
C GLU A 305 -22.56 -16.02 -32.50
N LEU A 306 -21.45 -15.42 -32.06
CA LEU A 306 -21.38 -14.01 -31.68
C LEU A 306 -20.61 -13.17 -32.70
N THR A 307 -21.27 -12.10 -33.16
CA THR A 307 -20.57 -11.09 -33.95
C THR A 307 -19.69 -10.21 -33.05
N PRO A 308 -18.61 -9.58 -33.59
CA PRO A 308 -17.79 -8.63 -32.83
C PRO A 308 -18.58 -7.46 -32.20
N LEU A 309 -19.78 -7.17 -32.72
CA LEU A 309 -20.68 -6.18 -32.12
C LEU A 309 -21.06 -6.52 -30.68
N MET A 310 -21.10 -7.80 -30.30
CA MET A 310 -21.41 -8.22 -28.93
C MET A 310 -20.35 -7.69 -27.93
N MET A 311 -19.06 -7.87 -28.24
CA MET A 311 -17.96 -7.36 -27.42
C MET A 311 -18.01 -5.82 -27.36
N GLN A 312 -18.18 -5.17 -28.52
CA GLN A 312 -18.19 -3.70 -28.59
C GLN A 312 -19.38 -3.09 -27.85
N PHE A 313 -20.55 -3.71 -27.92
CA PHE A 313 -21.74 -3.27 -27.19
C PHE A 313 -21.56 -3.47 -25.68
N GLY A 314 -20.86 -4.52 -25.25
CA GLY A 314 -20.46 -4.71 -23.86
C GLY A 314 -19.65 -3.53 -23.32
N GLN A 315 -18.60 -3.12 -24.05
CA GLN A 315 -17.79 -1.95 -23.69
C GLN A 315 -18.60 -0.64 -23.69
N PHE A 316 -19.47 -0.47 -24.68
CA PHE A 316 -20.36 0.71 -24.73
C PHE A 316 -21.26 0.81 -23.49
N MET A 317 -21.84 -0.30 -23.04
CA MET A 317 -22.67 -0.34 -21.84
C MET A 317 -21.85 -0.15 -20.56
N ASP A 318 -20.66 -0.74 -20.46
CA ASP A 318 -19.75 -0.58 -19.31
C ASP A 318 -19.41 0.90 -19.08
N HIS A 319 -19.05 1.60 -20.16
CA HIS A 319 -18.70 3.02 -20.12
C HIS A 319 -19.90 3.96 -19.87
N ASP A 320 -21.15 3.50 -20.05
CA ASP A 320 -22.36 4.25 -19.64
C ASP A 320 -22.65 4.09 -18.13
N PHE A 321 -22.23 2.97 -17.53
CA PHE A 321 -22.53 2.67 -16.13
C PHE A 321 -21.45 3.12 -15.14
N THR A 322 -20.18 2.92 -15.46
CA THR A 322 -19.10 3.11 -14.48
C THR A 322 -17.83 3.67 -15.09
N LEU A 323 -17.16 4.50 -14.30
CA LEU A 323 -15.78 4.93 -14.50
C LEU A 323 -15.14 5.09 -13.13
N SER A 324 -14.05 4.37 -12.89
CA SER A 324 -13.17 4.60 -11.74
C SER A 324 -11.98 5.42 -12.23
N ALA A 325 -12.05 6.74 -12.04
CA ALA A 325 -10.98 7.62 -12.46
C ALA A 325 -9.68 7.29 -11.71
N GLU A 326 -8.56 7.29 -12.42
CA GLU A 326 -7.24 7.24 -11.79
C GLU A 326 -6.93 8.58 -11.13
N GLU A 327 -6.09 8.56 -10.09
CA GLU A 327 -5.61 9.78 -9.45
C GLU A 327 -4.90 10.69 -10.46
N SER A 328 -5.17 12.00 -10.34
CA SER A 328 -4.43 13.08 -11.01
C SER A 328 -2.96 13.09 -10.55
N GLY A 329 -2.20 12.10 -11.00
CA GLY A 329 -0.85 11.76 -10.54
C GLY A 329 -0.29 10.47 -11.12
N ALA A 330 -1.16 9.53 -11.56
CA ALA A 330 -0.74 8.29 -12.22
C ALA A 330 0.07 8.53 -13.52
N SER A 331 -0.17 9.67 -14.19
CA SER A 331 0.58 10.12 -15.36
C SER A 331 2.08 10.39 -15.09
N GLN A 332 2.48 10.60 -13.82
CA GLN A 332 3.90 10.72 -13.44
C GLN A 332 4.62 9.37 -13.41
N CYS A 333 3.90 8.25 -13.26
CA CYS A 333 4.48 6.91 -13.33
C CYS A 333 4.74 6.46 -14.79
N LEU A 334 4.01 7.01 -15.75
CA LEU A 334 4.16 6.70 -17.18
C LEU A 334 5.28 7.49 -17.87
N THR A 335 5.86 8.49 -17.21
CA THR A 335 6.99 9.28 -17.73
C THR A 335 8.36 8.74 -17.27
N ILE A 336 8.38 7.66 -16.50
CA ILE A 336 9.58 6.90 -16.16
C ILE A 336 9.65 5.66 -17.07
N THR A 337 10.03 5.88 -18.32
CA THR A 337 10.56 4.85 -19.22
C THR A 337 11.81 5.35 -19.91
#